data_AF-A0A1H6QGA6-F1
#
_entry.id   AF-A0A1H6QGA6-F1
#
_cell.length_a   1.000
_cell.length_b   1.000
_cell.length_c   1.000
_cell.angle_alpha   90.00
_cell.angle_beta   90.00
_cell.angle_gamma   90.00
#
_symmetry.space_group_name_H-M   'P 1'
#
loop_
_entity.id
_entity.type
_entity.pdbx_description
1 polymer ?
#
loop_
_entity_poly.entity_id
_entity_poly.type
_entity_poly.pdbx_seq_one_letter_code
_entity_poly.pdbx_strand_id
1 'polypeptide(L)'
;MSQTLRVVMAQLNLRVGDVHGNVERILEAACSARDDWDADVIVFPELALCGYPPEDLLLRSSMQLRIEQGLQRLKDEVRGIYLVLGYPWLEDGQRFNAAAVIADGELLARYYKQHLPNYRVFDERRYFESGSEACLLDIKGVPVALSICEDIWFPGPMRQAKEAGARLILSLNASPFHLDKQREREEVLAARAVEGGMPVVYVNQVGGQDELVFDGGSCVVAAGGQVVQRAPAFAEGLYPVDLSVEGDGAVLPRAASCAPLPELEASVYQALVLGVRDYVRKNGFKGVILGLSGGIDSALTLAVAVDALGAEQVEAVMMPYRYTAQMSLEDAEAEAAALGVTYRVLPIAPMVEAFMDTLAPVFEGLGRDTTEENLQARCRGTLLMAISNKKGYLVLTTGNKSEMAVGYATLYGDMAGGFDVLKDVPKTLVFRLCDYRNGLGAVIPQRVIDRPPSAELAPDQKDEDSLPPYPVLDEILTLYVEYDLSANAIIAEGFDEDTVRRVLRLVDLNEYKRRQAAVGVRVTQRSFGRDRRYPITSGWRLGD
;
A
#
# COMPACT_ATOMS: atom_id res chain seq x y z
N MET A 1 -26.63 37.87 1.79
CA MET A 1 -25.89 36.82 2.52
C MET A 1 -25.04 36.11 1.48
N SER A 2 -23.75 35.90 1.72
CA SER A 2 -22.92 35.10 0.82
C SER A 2 -23.46 33.67 0.83
N GLN A 3 -23.67 33.11 -0.36
CA GLN A 3 -24.10 31.73 -0.49
C GLN A 3 -22.96 30.81 -0.02
N THR A 4 -23.27 29.74 0.70
CA THR A 4 -22.28 28.74 1.12
C THR A 4 -22.66 27.41 0.49
N LEU A 5 -21.69 26.75 -0.13
CA LEU A 5 -21.77 25.38 -0.64
C LEU A 5 -20.96 24.47 0.30
N ARG A 6 -21.62 23.52 0.97
CA ARG A 6 -20.97 22.55 1.85
C ARG A 6 -20.68 21.25 1.11
N VAL A 7 -19.40 20.89 1.05
CA VAL A 7 -18.92 19.67 0.39
C VAL A 7 -18.36 18.72 1.44
N VAL A 8 -18.73 17.44 1.40
CA VAL A 8 -18.15 16.39 2.24
C VAL A 8 -17.20 15.53 1.41
N MET A 9 -15.95 15.44 1.86
CA MET A 9 -14.98 14.50 1.31
C MET A 9 -15.16 13.14 1.99
N ALA A 10 -15.60 12.14 1.22
CA ALA A 10 -15.80 10.78 1.71
C ALA A 10 -14.50 9.96 1.51
N GLN A 11 -13.61 10.01 2.49
CA GLN A 11 -12.38 9.23 2.49
C GLN A 11 -12.68 7.83 3.02
N LEU A 12 -13.08 6.94 2.11
CA LEU A 12 -13.61 5.60 2.45
C LEU A 12 -12.67 4.46 2.08
N ASN A 13 -12.81 3.36 2.82
CA ASN A 13 -12.12 2.09 2.64
C ASN A 13 -13.00 1.05 1.97
N LEU A 14 -13.06 1.11 0.64
CA LEU A 14 -13.96 0.32 -0.19
C LEU A 14 -13.28 -0.99 -0.62
N ARG A 15 -14.08 -2.04 -0.81
CA ARG A 15 -13.57 -3.40 -1.11
C ARG A 15 -13.67 -3.67 -2.60
N VAL A 16 -12.55 -4.06 -3.21
CA VAL A 16 -12.50 -4.37 -4.64
C VAL A 16 -13.49 -5.50 -5.00
N GLY A 17 -14.30 -5.27 -6.02
CA GLY A 17 -15.27 -6.23 -6.57
C GLY A 17 -16.58 -6.37 -5.78
N ASP A 18 -16.65 -5.88 -4.54
CA ASP A 18 -17.86 -5.94 -3.70
C ASP A 18 -18.78 -4.74 -3.98
N VAL A 19 -19.29 -4.67 -5.22
CA VAL A 19 -20.15 -3.56 -5.66
C VAL A 19 -21.36 -3.37 -4.75
N HIS A 20 -21.97 -4.47 -4.30
CA HIS A 20 -23.12 -4.39 -3.39
C HIS A 20 -22.72 -3.78 -2.04
N GLY A 21 -21.68 -4.30 -1.39
CA GLY A 21 -21.20 -3.77 -0.12
C GLY A 21 -20.75 -2.31 -0.23
N ASN A 22 -20.08 -1.94 -1.32
CA ASN A 22 -19.66 -0.56 -1.56
C ASN A 22 -20.87 0.38 -1.76
N VAL A 23 -21.95 -0.06 -2.44
CA VAL A 23 -23.20 0.73 -2.54
C VAL A 23 -23.79 1.01 -1.16
N GLU A 24 -23.84 0.02 -0.26
CA GLU A 24 -24.33 0.24 1.12
C GLU A 24 -23.49 1.32 1.82
N ARG A 25 -22.17 1.21 1.75
CA ARG A 25 -21.26 2.19 2.37
C ARG A 25 -21.42 3.60 1.78
N ILE A 26 -21.64 3.70 0.47
CA ILE A 26 -21.89 4.97 -0.22
C ILE A 26 -23.23 5.57 0.23
N LEU A 27 -24.28 4.74 0.35
CA LEU A 27 -25.61 5.15 0.85
C LEU A 27 -25.52 5.68 2.29
N GLU A 28 -24.89 4.91 3.18
CA GLU A 28 -24.69 5.30 4.58
C GLU A 28 -23.93 6.63 4.69
N ALA A 29 -22.84 6.78 3.94
CA ALA A 29 -22.04 8.00 3.90
C ALA A 29 -22.82 9.20 3.35
N ALA A 30 -23.63 9.01 2.30
CA ALA A 30 -24.44 10.07 1.71
C ALA A 30 -25.56 10.53 2.66
N CYS A 31 -26.22 9.60 3.34
CA CYS A 31 -27.21 9.92 4.37
C CYS A 31 -26.57 10.68 5.54
N SER A 32 -25.43 10.22 6.08
CA SER A 32 -24.72 10.92 7.16
C SER A 32 -24.24 12.31 6.72
N ALA A 33 -23.71 12.47 5.50
CA ALA A 33 -23.33 13.77 4.98
C ALA A 33 -24.52 14.74 4.90
N ARG A 34 -25.68 14.27 4.43
CA ARG A 34 -26.90 15.09 4.38
C ARG A 34 -27.42 15.41 5.77
N ASP A 35 -27.59 14.41 6.63
CA ASP A 35 -28.35 14.52 7.86
C ASP A 35 -27.53 15.10 9.03
N ASP A 36 -26.25 14.72 9.15
CA ASP A 36 -25.40 15.14 10.26
C ASP A 36 -24.65 16.44 9.96
N TRP A 37 -24.38 16.71 8.68
CA TRP A 37 -23.58 17.86 8.25
C TRP A 37 -24.35 18.89 7.44
N ASP A 38 -25.61 18.64 7.07
CA ASP A 38 -26.39 19.50 6.18
C ASP A 38 -25.62 19.79 4.87
N ALA A 39 -24.96 18.74 4.34
CA ALA A 39 -24.09 18.88 3.19
C ALA A 39 -24.90 18.98 1.89
N ASP A 40 -24.43 19.84 1.00
CA ASP A 40 -24.98 19.96 -0.35
C ASP A 40 -24.44 18.89 -1.28
N VAL A 41 -23.15 18.55 -1.12
CA VAL A 41 -22.42 17.63 -2.01
C VAL A 41 -21.62 16.65 -1.17
N ILE A 42 -21.59 15.39 -1.58
CA ILE A 42 -20.62 14.40 -1.11
C ILE A 42 -19.79 13.88 -2.28
N VAL A 43 -18.48 13.85 -2.11
CA VAL A 43 -17.52 13.41 -3.13
C VAL A 43 -16.83 12.14 -2.67
N PHE A 44 -16.86 11.11 -3.51
CA PHE A 44 -16.26 9.80 -3.25
C PHE A 44 -14.95 9.60 -4.03
N PRO A 45 -14.13 8.61 -3.66
CA PRO A 45 -12.90 8.28 -4.37
C PRO A 45 -13.12 7.77 -5.80
N GLU A 46 -12.03 7.68 -6.55
CA GLU A 46 -11.97 7.06 -7.88
C GLU A 46 -12.43 5.60 -7.84
N LEU A 47 -13.24 5.19 -8.83
CA LEU A 47 -13.84 3.85 -8.92
C LEU A 47 -14.52 3.34 -7.63
N ALA A 48 -14.95 4.22 -6.73
CA ALA A 48 -15.56 3.87 -5.44
C ALA A 48 -16.62 2.76 -5.53
N LEU A 49 -17.44 2.75 -6.58
CA LEU A 49 -18.51 1.77 -6.72
C LEU A 49 -17.99 0.31 -6.83
N CYS A 50 -16.80 0.08 -7.41
CA CYS A 50 -16.18 -1.25 -7.47
C CYS A 50 -14.90 -1.40 -6.65
N GLY A 51 -14.41 -0.33 -6.03
CA GLY A 51 -13.09 -0.27 -5.39
C GLY A 51 -11.94 -0.20 -6.40
N TYR A 52 -10.74 0.18 -5.91
CA TYR A 52 -9.55 0.36 -6.72
C TYR A 52 -8.31 -0.36 -6.14
N PRO A 53 -7.44 -0.99 -6.96
CA PRO A 53 -7.63 -1.31 -8.38
C PRO A 53 -8.38 -2.64 -8.58
N PRO A 54 -9.39 -2.71 -9.48
CA PRO A 54 -10.12 -3.95 -9.76
C PRO A 54 -9.47 -4.88 -10.81
N GLU A 55 -8.44 -4.41 -11.50
CA GLU A 55 -7.71 -5.17 -12.53
C GLU A 55 -8.61 -5.83 -13.58
N ASP A 56 -8.30 -7.08 -13.99
CA ASP A 56 -9.04 -7.85 -14.99
C ASP A 56 -10.52 -8.12 -14.59
N LEU A 57 -10.96 -7.82 -13.36
CA LEU A 57 -12.41 -7.79 -13.05
C LEU A 57 -13.15 -6.81 -13.95
N LEU A 58 -12.49 -5.72 -14.39
CA LEU A 58 -13.04 -4.77 -15.36
C LEU A 58 -13.40 -5.43 -16.69
N LEU A 59 -12.66 -6.48 -17.09
CA LEU A 59 -12.87 -7.20 -18.35
C LEU A 59 -14.05 -8.17 -18.29
N ARG A 60 -14.61 -8.44 -17.11
CA ARG A 60 -15.76 -9.34 -16.97
C ARG A 60 -17.05 -8.67 -17.45
N SER A 61 -17.80 -9.36 -18.32
CA SER A 61 -19.10 -8.88 -18.82
C SER A 61 -20.11 -8.59 -17.70
N SER A 62 -20.03 -9.30 -16.58
CA SER A 62 -20.89 -9.06 -15.41
C SER A 62 -20.61 -7.75 -14.66
N MET A 63 -19.47 -7.09 -14.91
CA MET A 63 -19.11 -5.85 -14.23
C MET A 63 -20.13 -4.75 -14.55
N GLN A 64 -20.42 -4.52 -15.83
CA GLN A 64 -21.36 -3.49 -16.27
C GLN A 64 -22.73 -3.64 -15.60
N LEU A 65 -23.30 -4.85 -15.61
CA LEU A 65 -24.60 -5.14 -14.98
C LEU A 65 -24.61 -4.78 -13.48
N ARG A 66 -23.53 -5.10 -12.76
CA ARG A 66 -23.42 -4.80 -11.33
C ARG A 66 -23.33 -3.30 -11.08
N ILE A 67 -22.59 -2.58 -11.93
CA ILE A 67 -22.49 -1.11 -11.87
C ILE A 67 -23.84 -0.46 -12.17
N GLU A 68 -24.55 -0.90 -13.21
CA GLU A 68 -25.88 -0.38 -13.55
C GLU A 68 -26.87 -0.58 -12.40
N GLN A 69 -26.88 -1.76 -11.78
CA GLN A 69 -27.70 -2.04 -10.60
C GLN A 69 -27.34 -1.15 -9.41
N GLY A 70 -26.04 -0.96 -9.14
CA GLY A 70 -25.57 -0.07 -8.09
C GLY A 70 -25.96 1.39 -8.32
N LEU A 71 -25.76 1.90 -9.54
CA LEU A 71 -26.16 3.26 -9.92
C LEU A 71 -27.68 3.44 -9.83
N GLN A 72 -28.47 2.46 -10.27
CA GLN A 72 -29.92 2.51 -10.18
C GLN A 72 -30.37 2.60 -8.72
N ARG A 73 -29.81 1.76 -7.85
CA ARG A 73 -30.11 1.79 -6.43
C ARG A 73 -29.78 3.14 -5.77
N LEU A 74 -28.62 3.71 -6.08
CA LEU A 74 -28.25 5.05 -5.60
C LEU A 74 -29.22 6.14 -6.08
N LYS A 75 -29.67 6.06 -7.34
CA LYS A 75 -30.72 6.95 -7.86
C LYS A 75 -32.06 6.73 -7.17
N ASP A 76 -32.39 5.52 -6.77
CA ASP A 76 -33.69 5.25 -6.13
C ASP A 76 -33.71 5.71 -4.66
N GLU A 77 -32.58 5.59 -3.95
CA GLU A 77 -32.53 5.77 -2.49
C GLU A 77 -31.98 7.12 -2.02
N VAL A 78 -31.10 7.79 -2.79
CA VAL A 78 -30.48 9.06 -2.35
C VAL A 78 -31.28 10.28 -2.80
N ARG A 79 -31.63 11.14 -1.85
CA ARG A 79 -32.38 12.39 -2.07
C ARG A 79 -31.80 13.53 -1.24
N GLY A 80 -31.91 14.75 -1.73
CA GLY A 80 -31.55 15.98 -1.01
C GLY A 80 -30.06 16.28 -0.92
N ILE A 81 -29.21 15.55 -1.66
CA ILE A 81 -27.76 15.75 -1.72
C ILE A 81 -27.23 15.39 -3.12
N TYR A 82 -26.20 16.08 -3.59
CA TYR A 82 -25.48 15.74 -4.81
C TYR A 82 -24.40 14.68 -4.51
N LEU A 83 -24.49 13.54 -5.18
CA LEU A 83 -23.49 12.48 -5.13
C LEU A 83 -22.48 12.66 -6.26
N VAL A 84 -21.19 12.75 -5.95
CA VAL A 84 -20.10 12.71 -6.94
C VAL A 84 -19.33 11.40 -6.78
N LEU A 85 -19.49 10.48 -7.73
CA LEU A 85 -19.11 9.07 -7.58
C LEU A 85 -18.27 8.53 -8.73
N GLY A 86 -17.19 7.80 -8.40
CA GLY A 86 -16.35 7.07 -9.37
C GLY A 86 -16.82 5.63 -9.65
N TYR A 87 -16.81 5.20 -10.91
CA TYR A 87 -17.19 3.85 -11.35
C TYR A 87 -16.65 3.54 -12.77
N PRO A 88 -16.49 2.26 -13.16
CA PRO A 88 -16.18 1.90 -14.53
C PRO A 88 -17.46 1.90 -15.39
N TRP A 89 -17.39 2.41 -16.61
CA TRP A 89 -18.55 2.49 -17.51
C TRP A 89 -18.22 1.93 -18.89
N LEU A 90 -19.07 1.06 -19.43
CA LEU A 90 -18.97 0.56 -20.80
C LEU A 90 -20.00 1.27 -21.69
N GLU A 91 -19.54 1.98 -22.72
CA GLU A 91 -20.37 2.69 -23.69
C GLU A 91 -19.83 2.43 -25.10
N ASP A 92 -20.71 2.00 -26.02
CA ASP A 92 -20.35 1.69 -27.41
C ASP A 92 -19.14 0.74 -27.56
N GLY A 93 -19.00 -0.21 -26.64
CA GLY A 93 -17.92 -1.19 -26.61
C GLY A 93 -16.59 -0.67 -26.04
N GLN A 94 -16.52 0.60 -25.65
CA GLN A 94 -15.38 1.23 -25.01
C GLN A 94 -15.62 1.38 -23.52
N ARG A 95 -14.61 1.07 -22.71
CA ARG A 95 -14.73 1.18 -21.25
C ARG A 95 -14.00 2.44 -20.78
N PHE A 96 -14.59 3.17 -19.87
CA PHE A 96 -14.03 4.38 -19.29
C PHE A 96 -13.94 4.27 -17.77
N ASN A 97 -12.93 4.92 -17.20
CA ASN A 97 -12.91 5.27 -15.79
C ASN A 97 -13.72 6.55 -15.64
N ALA A 98 -14.90 6.46 -15.03
CA ALA A 98 -15.91 7.49 -15.07
C ALA A 98 -16.21 8.08 -13.69
N ALA A 99 -16.60 9.35 -13.68
CA ALA A 99 -17.24 10.01 -12.55
C ALA A 99 -18.65 10.44 -12.93
N ALA A 100 -19.61 10.29 -12.03
CA ALA A 100 -20.99 10.77 -12.20
C ALA A 100 -21.31 11.84 -11.17
N VAL A 101 -22.25 12.71 -11.54
CA VAL A 101 -23.04 13.46 -10.56
C VAL A 101 -24.47 12.97 -10.59
N ILE A 102 -24.98 12.52 -9.45
CA ILE A 102 -26.36 12.08 -9.25
C ILE A 102 -27.02 12.98 -8.22
N ALA A 103 -28.22 13.47 -8.49
CA ALA A 103 -29.03 14.19 -7.51
C ALA A 103 -30.51 13.90 -7.73
N ASP A 104 -31.24 13.70 -6.64
CA ASP A 104 -32.71 13.51 -6.63
C ASP A 104 -33.23 12.46 -7.62
N GLY A 105 -32.45 11.40 -7.84
CA GLY A 105 -32.78 10.28 -8.73
C GLY A 105 -32.35 10.45 -10.18
N GLU A 106 -31.72 11.56 -10.54
CA GLU A 106 -31.26 11.82 -11.90
C GLU A 106 -29.73 11.76 -12.00
N LEU A 107 -29.23 11.20 -13.10
CA LEU A 107 -27.81 11.31 -13.48
C LEU A 107 -27.64 12.64 -14.23
N LEU A 108 -27.06 13.63 -13.58
CA LEU A 108 -26.93 14.98 -14.11
C LEU A 108 -25.74 15.15 -15.05
N ALA A 109 -24.65 14.44 -14.77
CA ALA A 109 -23.42 14.56 -15.54
C ALA A 109 -22.58 13.30 -15.45
N ARG A 110 -21.73 13.10 -16.47
CA ARG A 110 -20.72 12.04 -16.52
C ARG A 110 -19.43 12.61 -17.11
N TYR A 111 -18.32 12.30 -16.45
CA TYR A 111 -16.97 12.63 -16.87
C TYR A 111 -16.17 11.34 -17.11
N TYR A 112 -15.29 11.35 -18.11
CA TYR A 112 -14.37 10.26 -18.39
C TYR A 112 -12.93 10.72 -18.18
N LYS A 113 -12.17 9.97 -17.37
CA LYS A 113 -10.75 10.24 -17.09
C LYS A 113 -9.97 10.42 -18.39
N GLN A 114 -9.20 11.49 -18.49
CA GLN A 114 -8.50 11.81 -19.74
C GLN A 114 -7.10 11.20 -19.76
N HIS A 115 -6.39 11.29 -18.64
CA HIS A 115 -5.03 10.75 -18.50
C HIS A 115 -5.07 9.38 -17.84
N LEU A 116 -4.71 8.34 -18.60
CA LEU A 116 -4.66 6.96 -18.10
C LEU A 116 -3.21 6.57 -17.74
N PRO A 117 -2.87 6.44 -16.44
CA PRO A 117 -1.54 6.02 -16.03
C PRO A 117 -1.26 4.59 -16.48
N ASN A 118 -0.10 4.38 -17.09
CA ASN A 118 0.33 3.07 -17.59
C ASN A 118 1.82 2.84 -17.31
N TYR A 119 2.23 3.19 -16.10
CA TYR A 119 3.58 3.09 -15.57
C TYR A 119 3.52 2.56 -14.14
N ARG A 120 4.62 1.94 -13.69
CA ARG A 120 4.74 1.42 -12.31
C ARG A 120 3.60 0.45 -11.97
N VAL A 121 2.82 0.76 -10.94
CA VAL A 121 1.68 -0.04 -10.45
C VAL A 121 0.42 0.04 -11.31
N PHE A 122 0.38 0.97 -12.29
CA PHE A 122 -0.81 1.23 -13.09
C PHE A 122 -0.69 0.64 -14.51
N ASP A 123 -1.77 0.02 -14.96
CA ASP A 123 -1.95 -0.49 -16.33
C ASP A 123 -3.31 -0.02 -16.90
N GLU A 124 -3.74 1.22 -16.66
CA GLU A 124 -5.12 1.65 -16.98
C GLU A 124 -5.44 1.57 -18.47
N ARG A 125 -4.46 1.73 -19.37
CA ARG A 125 -4.66 1.58 -20.82
C ARG A 125 -4.96 0.14 -21.24
N ARG A 126 -4.77 -0.84 -20.35
CA ARG A 126 -5.26 -2.22 -20.56
C ARG A 126 -6.79 -2.28 -20.47
N TYR A 127 -7.40 -1.43 -19.64
CA TYR A 127 -8.80 -1.57 -19.25
C TYR A 127 -9.70 -0.48 -19.81
N PHE A 128 -9.16 0.72 -20.03
CA PHE A 128 -9.92 1.93 -20.31
C PHE A 128 -9.44 2.67 -21.55
N GLU A 129 -10.36 3.38 -22.17
CA GLU A 129 -10.12 4.43 -23.15
C GLU A 129 -10.12 5.81 -22.46
N SER A 130 -9.40 6.76 -23.06
CA SER A 130 -9.29 8.14 -22.56
C SER A 130 -10.52 8.97 -22.93
N GLY A 131 -11.03 9.76 -21.97
CA GLY A 131 -11.91 10.88 -22.29
C GLY A 131 -11.17 12.05 -22.97
N SER A 132 -11.93 13.02 -23.50
CA SER A 132 -11.38 14.21 -24.17
C SER A 132 -11.96 15.54 -23.68
N GLU A 133 -13.13 15.53 -23.04
CA GLU A 133 -13.90 16.74 -22.73
C GLU A 133 -13.87 17.08 -21.23
N ALA A 134 -13.98 18.38 -20.93
CA ALA A 134 -14.33 18.81 -19.58
C ALA A 134 -15.80 18.49 -19.27
N CYS A 135 -16.10 18.25 -18.00
CA CYS A 135 -17.47 18.09 -17.51
C CYS A 135 -17.78 19.24 -16.57
N LEU A 136 -18.66 20.16 -17.02
CA LEU A 136 -19.10 21.32 -16.24
C LEU A 136 -20.59 21.18 -15.90
N LEU A 137 -20.94 21.42 -14.65
CA LEU A 137 -22.32 21.46 -14.19
C LEU A 137 -22.52 22.54 -13.13
N ASP A 138 -23.76 23.03 -12.99
CA ASP A 138 -24.14 23.93 -11.91
C ASP A 138 -24.57 23.13 -10.68
N ILE A 139 -23.92 23.35 -9.54
CA ILE A 139 -24.33 22.81 -8.25
C ILE A 139 -24.68 23.98 -7.34
N LYS A 140 -25.98 24.20 -7.12
CA LYS A 140 -26.51 25.32 -6.35
C LYS A 140 -25.87 26.66 -6.75
N GLY A 141 -25.84 27.00 -8.04
CA GLY A 141 -25.30 28.27 -8.54
C GLY A 141 -23.77 28.35 -8.64
N VAL A 142 -23.05 27.25 -8.36
CA VAL A 142 -21.60 27.17 -8.52
C VAL A 142 -21.27 26.35 -9.78
N PRO A 143 -20.53 26.89 -10.76
CA PRO A 143 -20.01 26.12 -11.88
C PRO A 143 -18.90 25.17 -11.42
N VAL A 144 -19.22 23.89 -11.31
CA VAL A 144 -18.32 22.83 -10.83
C VAL A 144 -17.80 22.01 -12.00
N ALA A 145 -16.51 21.69 -12.00
CA ALA A 145 -15.91 20.70 -12.89
C ALA A 145 -15.41 19.46 -12.15
N LEU A 146 -15.35 18.34 -12.87
CA LEU A 146 -14.84 17.07 -12.37
C LEU A 146 -13.45 16.76 -12.93
N SER A 147 -12.64 16.05 -12.15
CA SER A 147 -11.40 15.41 -12.62
C SER A 147 -11.19 14.08 -11.89
N ILE A 148 -10.40 13.18 -12.48
CA ILE A 148 -10.09 11.88 -11.87
C ILE A 148 -8.57 11.69 -11.79
N CYS A 149 -8.05 11.65 -10.57
CA CYS A 149 -6.71 11.18 -10.25
C CYS A 149 -5.62 11.75 -11.15
N GLU A 150 -5.04 10.92 -12.02
CA GLU A 150 -3.98 11.28 -12.96
C GLU A 150 -4.22 12.60 -13.72
N ASP A 151 -5.47 12.99 -13.97
CA ASP A 151 -5.83 14.25 -14.62
C ASP A 151 -5.20 15.49 -13.94
N ILE A 152 -5.08 15.51 -12.60
CA ILE A 152 -4.50 16.66 -11.87
C ILE A 152 -2.98 16.79 -12.07
N TRP A 153 -2.30 15.72 -12.46
CA TRP A 153 -0.86 15.73 -12.73
C TRP A 153 -0.52 16.46 -14.03
N PHE A 154 -1.52 16.65 -14.89
CA PHE A 154 -1.39 17.35 -16.16
C PHE A 154 -2.13 18.70 -16.14
N PRO A 155 -1.59 19.72 -16.83
CA PRO A 155 -2.25 21.02 -16.88
C PRO A 155 -3.50 21.04 -17.79
N GLY A 156 -3.60 20.09 -18.73
CA GLY A 156 -4.66 20.05 -19.76
C GLY A 156 -6.08 20.08 -19.19
N PRO A 157 -6.48 19.10 -18.35
CA PRO A 157 -7.83 19.04 -17.78
C PRO A 157 -8.20 20.29 -16.97
N MET A 158 -7.25 20.85 -16.19
CA MET A 158 -7.47 22.09 -15.43
C MET A 158 -7.73 23.28 -16.35
N ARG A 159 -6.99 23.41 -17.46
CA ARG A 159 -7.23 24.48 -18.45
C ARG A 159 -8.58 24.32 -19.14
N GLN A 160 -8.96 23.12 -19.56
CA GLN A 160 -10.27 22.87 -20.18
C GLN A 160 -11.41 23.23 -19.23
N ALA A 161 -11.31 22.85 -17.94
CA ALA A 161 -12.30 23.21 -16.92
C ALA A 161 -12.42 24.74 -16.77
N LYS A 162 -11.28 25.45 -16.73
CA LYS A 162 -11.25 26.91 -16.66
C LYS A 162 -11.87 27.57 -17.89
N GLU A 163 -11.54 27.09 -19.09
CA GLU A 163 -12.08 27.59 -20.36
C GLU A 163 -13.58 27.34 -20.48
N ALA A 164 -14.08 26.23 -19.93
CA ALA A 164 -15.51 25.95 -19.82
C ALA A 164 -16.23 26.89 -18.82
N GLY A 165 -15.49 27.57 -17.94
CA GLY A 165 -16.04 28.51 -16.95
C GLY A 165 -16.17 27.95 -15.54
N ALA A 166 -15.48 26.86 -15.21
CA ALA A 166 -15.49 26.29 -13.87
C ALA A 166 -14.95 27.27 -12.82
N ARG A 167 -15.54 27.20 -11.62
CA ARG A 167 -15.14 27.96 -10.42
C ARG A 167 -14.72 27.07 -9.26
N LEU A 168 -14.87 25.76 -9.40
CA LEU A 168 -14.49 24.73 -8.42
C LEU A 168 -14.17 23.44 -9.18
N ILE A 169 -13.12 22.73 -8.76
CA ILE A 169 -12.88 21.34 -9.19
C ILE A 169 -13.12 20.38 -8.03
N LEU A 170 -13.89 19.32 -8.31
CA LEU A 170 -14.00 18.13 -7.45
C LEU A 170 -13.19 17.01 -8.11
N SER A 171 -12.13 16.56 -7.42
CA SER A 171 -11.20 15.56 -7.92
C SER A 171 -11.35 14.25 -7.15
N LEU A 172 -11.63 13.16 -7.86
CA LEU A 172 -11.80 11.82 -7.31
C LEU A 172 -10.50 11.02 -7.51
N ASN A 173 -9.98 10.40 -6.45
CA ASN A 173 -8.62 9.83 -6.49
C ASN A 173 -8.55 8.46 -5.80
N ALA A 174 -7.76 7.57 -6.38
CA ALA A 174 -7.20 6.40 -5.74
C ALA A 174 -5.68 6.46 -5.92
N SER A 175 -5.04 7.38 -5.19
CA SER A 175 -3.60 7.60 -5.21
C SER A 175 -2.93 6.75 -4.12
N PRO A 176 -2.13 5.73 -4.51
CA PRO A 176 -1.49 4.85 -3.54
C PRO A 176 -0.35 5.56 -2.82
N PHE A 177 -0.14 5.15 -1.58
CA PHE A 177 0.95 5.57 -0.72
C PHE A 177 2.31 5.19 -1.31
N HIS A 178 3.24 6.10 -1.17
CA HIS A 178 4.67 5.83 -1.01
C HIS A 178 5.25 6.98 -0.17
N LEU A 179 6.50 6.82 0.26
CA LEU A 179 7.24 7.88 0.93
C LEU A 179 7.11 9.22 0.19
N ASP A 180 6.83 10.27 0.95
CA ASP A 180 6.62 11.67 0.51
C ASP A 180 5.43 11.96 -0.42
N LYS A 181 4.57 10.97 -0.73
CA LYS A 181 3.49 11.13 -1.71
C LYS A 181 2.45 12.20 -1.36
N GLN A 182 2.18 12.44 -0.08
CA GLN A 182 1.25 13.51 0.31
C GLN A 182 1.81 14.89 -0.05
N ARG A 183 3.12 15.11 0.12
CA ARG A 183 3.76 16.39 -0.22
C ARG A 183 3.73 16.62 -1.73
N GLU A 184 4.10 15.60 -2.51
CA GLU A 184 4.01 15.65 -3.98
C GLU A 184 2.59 16.00 -4.46
N ARG A 185 1.56 15.37 -3.87
CA ARG A 185 0.15 15.66 -4.21
C ARG A 185 -0.19 17.11 -3.94
N GLU A 186 0.16 17.63 -2.77
CA GLU A 186 -0.16 19.02 -2.40
C GLU A 186 0.56 20.04 -3.29
N GLU A 187 1.81 19.78 -3.67
CA GLU A 187 2.56 20.63 -4.60
C GLU A 187 1.91 20.68 -5.99
N VAL A 188 1.49 19.53 -6.52
CA VAL A 188 0.80 19.45 -7.81
C VAL A 188 -0.57 20.11 -7.74
N LEU A 189 -1.34 19.87 -6.68
CA LEU A 189 -2.65 20.50 -6.48
C LEU A 189 -2.53 22.02 -6.33
N ALA A 190 -1.51 22.51 -5.62
CA ALA A 190 -1.23 23.94 -5.51
C ALA A 190 -0.96 24.57 -6.88
N ALA A 191 -0.11 23.93 -7.69
CA ALA A 191 0.17 24.40 -9.05
C ALA A 191 -1.10 24.42 -9.92
N ARG A 192 -1.93 23.37 -9.84
CA ARG A 192 -3.20 23.30 -10.57
C ARG A 192 -4.20 24.35 -10.12
N ALA A 193 -4.37 24.55 -8.81
CA ALA A 193 -5.30 25.54 -8.28
C ALA A 193 -4.94 26.97 -8.73
N VAL A 194 -3.65 27.31 -8.73
CA VAL A 194 -3.13 28.60 -9.23
C VAL A 194 -3.34 28.74 -10.74
N GLU A 195 -3.05 27.70 -11.52
CA GLU A 195 -3.26 27.69 -12.97
C GLU A 195 -4.74 27.90 -13.34
N GLY A 196 -5.63 27.20 -12.64
CA GLY A 196 -7.08 27.31 -12.77
C GLY A 196 -7.63 28.65 -12.28
N GLY A 197 -6.99 29.26 -11.28
CA GLY A 197 -7.55 30.38 -10.54
C GLY A 197 -8.81 29.97 -9.76
N MET A 198 -8.87 28.72 -9.31
CA MET A 198 -10.04 28.14 -8.63
C MET A 198 -9.62 27.10 -7.59
N PRO A 199 -10.40 26.90 -6.52
CA PRO A 199 -10.12 25.86 -5.54
C PRO A 199 -10.28 24.44 -6.12
N VAL A 200 -9.54 23.51 -5.51
CA VAL A 200 -9.62 22.06 -5.79
C VAL A 200 -9.96 21.34 -4.50
N VAL A 201 -11.05 20.56 -4.52
CA VAL A 201 -11.39 19.59 -3.46
C VAL A 201 -10.92 18.22 -3.94
N TYR A 202 -9.92 17.68 -3.26
CA TYR A 202 -9.25 16.42 -3.60
C TYR A 202 -9.67 15.33 -2.62
N VAL A 203 -10.40 14.33 -3.11
CA VAL A 203 -10.83 13.18 -2.29
C VAL A 203 -10.07 11.93 -2.71
N ASN A 204 -9.40 11.30 -1.75
CA ASN A 204 -8.62 10.09 -1.97
C ASN A 204 -9.20 8.89 -1.22
N GLN A 205 -9.04 7.70 -1.78
CA GLN A 205 -9.30 6.44 -1.10
C GLN A 205 -8.38 6.27 0.12
N VAL A 206 -8.82 5.51 1.12
CA VAL A 206 -7.97 5.01 2.20
C VAL A 206 -8.13 3.49 2.33
N GLY A 207 -7.10 2.76 2.74
CA GLY A 207 -7.16 1.30 2.95
C GLY A 207 -6.11 0.52 2.16
N GLY A 208 -5.85 -0.72 2.57
CA GLY A 208 -5.00 -1.67 1.85
C GLY A 208 -5.75 -2.46 0.77
N GLN A 209 -5.13 -2.66 -0.38
CA GLN A 209 -5.58 -3.55 -1.45
C GLN A 209 -4.38 -4.28 -2.03
N ASP A 210 -4.28 -5.58 -1.73
CA ASP A 210 -3.13 -6.42 -2.07
C ASP A 210 -1.80 -5.79 -1.64
N GLU A 211 -0.92 -5.42 -2.57
CA GLU A 211 0.35 -4.75 -2.25
C GLU A 211 0.24 -3.25 -2.01
N LEU A 212 -0.86 -2.62 -2.45
CA LEU A 212 -1.03 -1.18 -2.35
C LEU A 212 -1.69 -0.80 -1.03
N VAL A 213 -1.27 0.33 -0.49
CA VAL A 213 -1.99 1.03 0.57
C VAL A 213 -2.38 2.39 0.04
N PHE A 214 -3.63 2.78 0.24
CA PHE A 214 -4.13 4.12 0.01
C PHE A 214 -4.17 4.82 1.36
N ASP A 215 -3.50 5.97 1.47
CA ASP A 215 -3.32 6.66 2.74
C ASP A 215 -4.40 7.71 3.01
N GLY A 216 -5.36 7.91 2.10
CA GLY A 216 -6.30 9.02 2.22
C GLY A 216 -5.58 10.34 2.02
N GLY A 217 -5.55 11.19 3.05
CA GLY A 217 -4.95 12.53 2.96
C GLY A 217 -5.76 13.46 2.06
N SER A 218 -7.08 13.26 1.98
CA SER A 218 -7.99 14.14 1.25
C SER A 218 -7.80 15.59 1.70
N CYS A 219 -7.78 16.54 0.77
CA CYS A 219 -7.43 17.91 1.08
C CYS A 219 -8.16 18.92 0.20
N VAL A 220 -8.16 20.17 0.66
CA VAL A 220 -8.74 21.30 -0.06
C VAL A 220 -7.64 22.33 -0.28
N VAL A 221 -7.45 22.69 -1.54
CA VAL A 221 -6.46 23.69 -1.96
C VAL A 221 -7.19 24.90 -2.51
N ALA A 222 -6.94 26.07 -1.93
CA ALA A 222 -7.52 27.33 -2.40
C ALA A 222 -6.92 27.77 -3.74
N ALA A 223 -7.61 28.67 -4.46
CA ALA A 223 -7.17 29.20 -5.75
C ALA A 223 -5.75 29.81 -5.75
N GLY A 224 -5.25 30.26 -4.59
CA GLY A 224 -3.89 30.76 -4.43
C GLY A 224 -2.82 29.68 -4.20
N GLY A 225 -3.19 28.39 -4.20
CA GLY A 225 -2.29 27.26 -3.98
C GLY A 225 -2.10 26.87 -2.51
N GLN A 226 -2.77 27.53 -1.56
CA GLN A 226 -2.69 27.20 -0.15
C GLN A 226 -3.58 26.00 0.19
N VAL A 227 -3.02 25.00 0.89
CA VAL A 227 -3.80 23.92 1.52
C VAL A 227 -4.54 24.51 2.72
N VAL A 228 -5.87 24.48 2.69
CA VAL A 228 -6.74 25.07 3.72
C VAL A 228 -7.45 24.05 4.59
N GLN A 229 -7.42 22.77 4.18
CA GLN A 229 -7.91 21.64 4.96
C GLN A 229 -7.19 20.36 4.52
N ARG A 230 -6.92 19.46 5.48
CA ARG A 230 -6.34 18.14 5.23
C ARG A 230 -6.93 17.12 6.20
N ALA A 231 -7.50 16.05 5.65
CA ALA A 231 -7.95 14.89 6.39
C ALA A 231 -6.75 14.08 6.91
N PRO A 232 -6.86 13.41 8.07
CA PRO A 232 -5.82 12.54 8.58
C PRO A 232 -5.50 11.41 7.59
N ALA A 233 -4.21 11.04 7.55
CA ALA A 233 -3.77 9.88 6.79
C ALA A 233 -4.19 8.57 7.49
N PHE A 234 -4.38 7.50 6.72
CA PHE A 234 -4.68 6.14 7.17
C PHE A 234 -5.96 5.99 8.02
N ALA A 235 -6.83 7.00 8.00
CA ALA A 235 -8.07 7.04 8.77
C ALA A 235 -9.29 7.24 7.86
N GLU A 236 -10.26 6.33 7.94
CA GLU A 236 -11.54 6.46 7.25
C GLU A 236 -12.43 7.51 7.92
N GLY A 237 -13.15 8.31 7.12
CA GLY A 237 -14.08 9.30 7.66
C GLY A 237 -14.71 10.22 6.63
N LEU A 238 -15.68 11.01 7.10
CA LEU A 238 -16.33 12.09 6.35
C LEU A 238 -15.78 13.43 6.82
N TYR A 239 -15.29 14.24 5.88
CA TYR A 239 -14.63 15.51 6.19
C TYR A 239 -15.32 16.66 5.46
N PRO A 240 -16.18 17.43 6.15
CA PRO A 240 -16.89 18.57 5.56
C PRO A 240 -15.96 19.76 5.33
N VAL A 241 -16.22 20.52 4.27
CA VAL A 241 -15.65 21.84 3.98
C VAL A 241 -16.75 22.80 3.54
N ASP A 242 -16.71 24.03 4.05
CA ASP A 242 -17.58 25.11 3.61
C ASP A 242 -16.91 25.95 2.53
N LEU A 243 -17.56 26.13 1.39
CA LEU A 243 -17.11 26.97 0.28
C LEU A 243 -18.03 28.20 0.20
N SER A 244 -17.50 29.39 0.45
CA SER A 244 -18.26 30.64 0.33
C SER A 244 -18.23 31.14 -1.11
N VAL A 245 -19.38 31.56 -1.64
CA VAL A 245 -19.51 32.12 -2.99
C VAL A 245 -19.70 33.63 -2.86
N GLU A 246 -18.76 34.37 -3.44
CA GLU A 246 -18.74 35.83 -3.47
C GLU A 246 -19.62 36.40 -4.59
N GLY A 247 -19.91 37.70 -4.53
CA GLY A 247 -20.80 38.37 -5.49
C GLY A 247 -20.30 38.39 -6.94
N ASP A 248 -19.01 38.17 -7.16
CA ASP A 248 -18.37 38.02 -8.47
C ASP A 248 -18.29 36.55 -8.95
N GLY A 249 -18.85 35.62 -8.17
CA GLY A 249 -18.82 34.18 -8.42
C GLY A 249 -17.53 33.49 -8.00
N ALA A 250 -16.61 34.17 -7.31
CA ALA A 250 -15.42 33.53 -6.75
C ALA A 250 -15.82 32.55 -5.63
N VAL A 251 -15.19 31.37 -5.63
CA VAL A 251 -15.41 30.33 -4.61
C VAL A 251 -14.21 30.33 -3.66
N LEU A 252 -14.48 30.61 -2.39
CA LEU A 252 -13.47 30.70 -1.34
C LEU A 252 -13.68 29.59 -0.30
N PRO A 253 -12.80 28.58 -0.23
CA PRO A 253 -12.90 27.58 0.83
C PRO A 253 -12.58 28.22 2.18
N ARG A 254 -13.44 27.97 3.18
CA ARG A 254 -13.16 28.36 4.56
C ARG A 254 -12.09 27.43 5.11
N ALA A 255 -11.05 28.02 5.71
CA ALA A 255 -10.00 27.25 6.35
C ALA A 255 -10.58 26.37 7.48
N ALA A 256 -10.12 25.12 7.52
CA ALA A 256 -10.52 24.13 8.50
C ALA A 256 -9.28 23.40 9.04
N SER A 257 -9.48 22.28 9.75
CA SER A 257 -8.38 21.51 10.31
C SER A 257 -7.45 20.99 9.20
N CYS A 258 -6.16 21.22 9.37
CA CYS A 258 -5.12 20.65 8.53
C CYS A 258 -4.34 19.63 9.37
N ALA A 259 -4.66 18.34 9.22
CA ALA A 259 -3.97 17.27 9.94
C ALA A 259 -2.45 17.35 9.67
N PRO A 260 -1.58 17.18 10.68
CA PRO A 260 -0.14 17.22 10.46
C PRO A 260 0.30 16.08 9.54
N LEU A 261 1.34 16.32 8.74
CA LEU A 261 1.98 15.24 8.00
C LEU A 261 2.72 14.35 9.01
N PRO A 262 2.50 13.02 8.99
CA PRO A 262 3.24 12.12 9.86
C PRO A 262 4.74 12.16 9.53
N GLU A 263 5.57 11.89 10.54
CA GLU A 263 6.99 11.59 10.32
C GLU A 263 7.15 10.34 9.45
N LEU A 264 8.34 10.17 8.85
CA LEU A 264 8.61 9.09 7.91
C LEU A 264 8.28 7.72 8.52
N GLU A 265 8.84 7.42 9.70
CA GLU A 265 8.65 6.16 10.41
C GLU A 265 7.17 5.94 10.76
N ALA A 266 6.48 6.99 11.22
CA ALA A 266 5.06 6.91 11.54
C ALA A 266 4.21 6.60 10.31
N SER A 267 4.50 7.24 9.17
CA SER A 267 3.78 7.03 7.92
C SER A 267 3.97 5.61 7.39
N VAL A 268 5.19 5.07 7.43
CA VAL A 268 5.50 3.71 7.00
C VAL A 268 4.84 2.72 7.93
N TYR A 269 5.00 2.87 9.25
CA TYR A 269 4.41 1.96 10.22
C TYR A 269 2.89 1.87 10.08
N GLN A 270 2.21 3.01 9.93
CA GLN A 270 0.75 3.05 9.72
C GLN A 270 0.34 2.39 8.40
N ALA A 271 1.14 2.55 7.33
CA ALA A 271 0.90 1.84 6.07
C ALA A 271 1.01 0.31 6.25
N LEU A 272 2.03 -0.17 6.97
CA LEU A 272 2.21 -1.59 7.27
C LEU A 272 1.02 -2.15 8.07
N VAL A 273 0.62 -1.45 9.12
CA VAL A 273 -0.52 -1.81 9.98
C VAL A 273 -1.83 -1.86 9.18
N LEU A 274 -2.10 -0.84 8.35
CA LEU A 274 -3.31 -0.80 7.53
C LEU A 274 -3.31 -1.90 6.46
N GLY A 275 -2.17 -2.14 5.82
CA GLY A 275 -2.00 -3.20 4.82
C GLY A 275 -2.29 -4.59 5.40
N VAL A 276 -1.69 -4.93 6.55
CA VAL A 276 -1.95 -6.21 7.25
C VAL A 276 -3.41 -6.33 7.67
N ARG A 277 -3.96 -5.29 8.31
CA ARG A 277 -5.34 -5.29 8.80
C ARG A 277 -6.31 -5.57 7.67
N ASP A 278 -6.15 -4.87 6.55
CA ASP A 278 -7.06 -4.96 5.43
C ASP A 278 -6.89 -6.26 4.66
N TYR A 279 -5.64 -6.72 4.44
CA TYR A 279 -5.42 -8.00 3.77
C TYR A 279 -6.06 -9.16 4.54
N VAL A 280 -5.92 -9.19 5.87
CA VAL A 280 -6.51 -10.23 6.71
C VAL A 280 -8.04 -10.13 6.72
N ARG A 281 -8.59 -8.94 6.99
CA ARG A 281 -10.05 -8.75 7.13
C ARG A 281 -10.80 -8.87 5.81
N LYS A 282 -10.30 -8.27 4.72
CA LYS A 282 -10.97 -8.30 3.41
C LYS A 282 -10.92 -9.69 2.76
N ASN A 283 -9.99 -10.57 3.18
CA ASN A 283 -9.95 -11.96 2.72
C ASN A 283 -10.60 -12.95 3.72
N GLY A 284 -11.11 -12.48 4.86
CA GLY A 284 -11.84 -13.32 5.81
C GLY A 284 -10.98 -14.30 6.61
N PHE A 285 -9.68 -14.02 6.78
CA PHE A 285 -8.82 -14.82 7.65
C PHE A 285 -9.20 -14.63 9.12
N LYS A 286 -9.05 -15.68 9.93
CA LYS A 286 -9.43 -15.67 11.36
C LYS A 286 -8.38 -15.03 12.28
N GLY A 287 -7.22 -14.72 11.73
CA GLY A 287 -6.02 -14.28 12.46
C GLY A 287 -4.77 -14.60 11.65
N VAL A 288 -3.61 -14.37 12.25
CA VAL A 288 -2.31 -14.57 11.64
C VAL A 288 -1.41 -15.45 12.50
N ILE A 289 -0.45 -16.09 11.84
CA ILE A 289 0.63 -16.81 12.48
C ILE A 289 1.97 -16.41 11.85
N LEU A 290 3.03 -16.32 12.64
CA LEU A 290 4.37 -16.11 12.13
C LEU A 290 5.43 -16.89 12.91
N GLY A 291 6.57 -17.11 12.28
CA GLY A 291 7.77 -17.58 12.95
C GLY A 291 8.43 -16.43 13.70
N LEU A 292 8.63 -16.58 15.01
CA LEU A 292 9.33 -15.58 15.83
C LEU A 292 10.74 -16.09 16.12
N SER A 293 11.74 -15.56 15.43
CA SER A 293 13.14 -16.03 15.52
C SER A 293 13.92 -15.37 16.66
N GLY A 294 13.36 -14.32 17.27
CA GLY A 294 14.08 -13.38 18.14
C GLY A 294 14.89 -12.35 17.33
N GLY A 295 14.91 -12.44 16.00
CA GLY A 295 15.51 -11.44 15.11
C GLY A 295 14.59 -10.25 14.86
N ILE A 296 15.20 -9.13 14.48
CA ILE A 296 14.53 -7.83 14.36
C ILE A 296 13.36 -7.80 13.37
N ASP A 297 13.44 -8.53 12.25
CA ASP A 297 12.39 -8.51 11.23
C ASP A 297 11.12 -9.24 11.70
N SER A 298 11.29 -10.36 12.39
CA SER A 298 10.16 -11.10 12.98
C SER A 298 9.55 -10.34 14.16
N ALA A 299 10.36 -9.61 14.92
CA ALA A 299 9.90 -8.75 16.01
C ALA A 299 9.03 -7.60 15.49
N LEU A 300 9.53 -6.85 14.49
CA LEU A 300 8.76 -5.77 13.86
C LEU A 300 7.46 -6.30 13.24
N THR A 301 7.52 -7.42 12.52
CA THR A 301 6.34 -8.07 11.93
C THR A 301 5.31 -8.44 13.01
N LEU A 302 5.75 -8.97 14.16
CA LEU A 302 4.87 -9.31 15.28
C LEU A 302 4.18 -8.06 15.85
N ALA A 303 4.93 -6.99 16.10
CA ALA A 303 4.39 -5.73 16.60
C ALA A 303 3.34 -5.14 15.63
N VAL A 304 3.65 -5.11 14.33
CA VAL A 304 2.70 -4.65 13.29
C VAL A 304 1.44 -5.51 13.27
N ALA A 305 1.57 -6.83 13.35
CA ALA A 305 0.44 -7.74 13.35
C ALA A 305 -0.51 -7.50 14.54
N VAL A 306 0.05 -7.28 15.73
CA VAL A 306 -0.72 -6.98 16.95
C VAL A 306 -1.43 -5.64 16.83
N ASP A 307 -0.76 -4.59 16.38
CA ASP A 307 -1.37 -3.27 16.20
C ASP A 307 -2.43 -3.26 15.06
N ALA A 308 -2.32 -4.18 14.10
CA ALA A 308 -3.29 -4.36 13.03
C ALA A 308 -4.57 -5.08 13.48
N LEU A 309 -4.43 -6.15 14.28
CA LEU A 309 -5.49 -7.14 14.49
C LEU A 309 -5.95 -7.32 15.95
N GLY A 310 -5.13 -6.93 16.91
CA GLY A 310 -5.26 -7.33 18.32
C GLY A 310 -4.51 -8.62 18.63
N ALA A 311 -3.95 -8.71 19.84
CA ALA A 311 -3.09 -9.82 20.27
C ALA A 311 -3.80 -11.19 20.23
N GLU A 312 -5.13 -11.20 20.42
CA GLU A 312 -5.95 -12.41 20.41
C GLU A 312 -6.07 -13.06 19.03
N GLN A 313 -5.76 -12.32 17.96
CA GLN A 313 -5.77 -12.81 16.58
C GLN A 313 -4.35 -13.11 16.05
N VAL A 314 -3.33 -13.05 16.91
CA VAL A 314 -1.93 -13.22 16.54
C VAL A 314 -1.32 -14.39 17.31
N GLU A 315 -0.69 -15.32 16.58
CA GLU A 315 0.06 -16.43 17.15
C GLU A 315 1.52 -16.40 16.67
N ALA A 316 2.46 -16.51 17.60
CA ALA A 316 3.89 -16.56 17.34
C ALA A 316 4.43 -17.97 17.64
N VAL A 317 5.27 -18.49 16.73
CA VAL A 317 5.90 -19.80 16.90
C VAL A 317 7.42 -19.67 16.80
N MET A 318 8.10 -20.00 17.88
CA MET A 318 9.55 -20.18 17.90
C MET A 318 9.90 -21.62 17.52
N MET A 319 10.80 -21.78 16.56
CA MET A 319 11.14 -23.07 15.96
C MET A 319 12.64 -23.35 16.04
N PRO A 320 13.17 -23.63 17.25
CA PRO A 320 14.60 -23.71 17.50
C PRO A 320 15.22 -24.96 16.89
N TYR A 321 16.51 -24.85 16.55
CA TYR A 321 17.39 -25.96 16.20
C TYR A 321 18.66 -25.93 17.07
N ARG A 322 19.65 -26.77 16.75
CA ARG A 322 20.90 -26.95 17.51
C ARG A 322 21.75 -25.67 17.62
N TYR A 323 21.65 -24.77 16.66
CA TYR A 323 22.44 -23.53 16.60
C TYR A 323 21.69 -22.31 17.13
N THR A 324 20.43 -22.46 17.52
CA THR A 324 19.63 -21.34 18.02
C THR A 324 20.18 -20.85 19.35
N ALA A 325 20.48 -19.56 19.42
CA ALA A 325 21.07 -18.97 20.62
C ALA A 325 20.04 -18.90 21.76
N GLN A 326 20.49 -19.10 23.00
CA GLN A 326 19.63 -18.98 24.19
C GLN A 326 18.99 -17.58 24.29
N MET A 327 19.74 -16.53 23.93
CA MET A 327 19.20 -15.17 23.89
C MET A 327 18.05 -14.99 22.89
N SER A 328 18.08 -15.67 21.74
CA SER A 328 17.01 -15.59 20.74
C SER A 328 15.71 -16.21 21.24
N LEU A 329 15.80 -17.25 22.07
CA LEU A 329 14.64 -17.82 22.78
C LEU A 329 14.08 -16.84 23.81
N GLU A 330 14.95 -16.28 24.66
CA GLU A 330 14.57 -15.31 25.70
C GLU A 330 13.93 -14.04 25.10
N ASP A 331 14.50 -13.49 24.04
CA ASP A 331 14.02 -12.28 23.41
C ASP A 331 12.67 -12.50 22.72
N ALA A 332 12.50 -13.62 22.00
CA ALA A 332 11.23 -14.00 21.40
C ALA A 332 10.11 -14.20 22.44
N GLU A 333 10.42 -14.87 23.56
CA GLU A 333 9.47 -15.07 24.65
C GLU A 333 9.11 -13.74 25.34
N ALA A 334 10.10 -12.88 25.59
CA ALA A 334 9.90 -11.58 26.21
C ALA A 334 9.00 -10.66 25.38
N GLU A 335 9.23 -10.59 24.06
CA GLU A 335 8.38 -9.82 23.15
C GLU A 335 6.96 -10.37 23.10
N ALA A 336 6.82 -11.68 22.96
CA ALA A 336 5.51 -12.31 22.89
C ALA A 336 4.69 -12.09 24.18
N ALA A 337 5.35 -12.13 25.34
CA ALA A 337 4.76 -11.80 26.62
C ALA A 337 4.37 -10.31 26.73
N ALA A 338 5.23 -9.40 26.27
CA ALA A 338 4.97 -7.96 26.28
C ALA A 338 3.75 -7.58 25.40
N LEU A 339 3.59 -8.26 24.26
CA LEU A 339 2.47 -8.06 23.34
C LEU A 339 1.22 -8.88 23.70
N GLY A 340 1.32 -9.83 24.63
CA GLY A 340 0.19 -10.66 25.08
C GLY A 340 -0.31 -11.65 24.02
N VAL A 341 0.54 -12.08 23.08
CA VAL A 341 0.16 -13.00 21.99
C VAL A 341 0.27 -14.47 22.43
N THR A 342 -0.41 -15.35 21.70
CA THR A 342 -0.19 -16.80 21.89
C THR A 342 1.20 -17.17 21.40
N TYR A 343 2.06 -17.69 22.28
CA TYR A 343 3.43 -18.11 21.96
C TYR A 343 3.59 -19.63 22.11
N ARG A 344 4.28 -20.26 21.15
CA ARG A 344 4.63 -21.70 21.20
C ARG A 344 6.07 -21.94 20.78
N VAL A 345 6.70 -22.92 21.41
CA VAL A 345 8.02 -23.41 21.01
C VAL A 345 7.88 -24.81 20.40
N LEU A 346 8.26 -24.96 19.12
CA LEU A 346 8.19 -26.21 18.37
C LEU A 346 9.58 -26.54 17.78
N PRO A 347 10.43 -27.29 18.50
CA PRO A 347 11.78 -27.63 18.02
C PRO A 347 11.77 -28.41 16.71
N ILE A 348 12.67 -28.05 15.78
CA ILE A 348 12.69 -28.66 14.43
C ILE A 348 13.71 -29.79 14.26
N ALA A 349 14.53 -30.06 15.28
CA ALA A 349 15.61 -31.04 15.18
C ALA A 349 15.15 -32.44 14.69
N PRO A 350 14.05 -33.03 15.19
CA PRO A 350 13.61 -34.35 14.73
C PRO A 350 13.26 -34.39 13.23
N MET A 351 12.72 -33.30 12.68
CA MET A 351 12.35 -33.22 11.27
C MET A 351 13.58 -33.03 10.39
N VAL A 352 14.49 -32.14 10.80
CA VAL A 352 15.74 -31.89 10.08
C VAL A 352 16.60 -33.15 10.06
N GLU A 353 16.74 -33.83 11.19
CA GLU A 353 17.51 -35.08 11.31
C GLU A 353 16.93 -36.18 10.43
N ALA A 354 15.61 -36.37 10.41
CA ALA A 354 14.97 -37.34 9.53
C ALA A 354 15.22 -37.07 8.04
N PHE A 355 15.22 -35.79 7.62
CA PHE A 355 15.60 -35.42 6.25
C PHE A 355 17.07 -35.74 5.97
N MET A 356 17.97 -35.39 6.90
CA MET A 356 19.39 -35.67 6.75
C MET A 356 19.69 -37.16 6.65
N ASP A 357 19.07 -37.99 7.49
CA ASP A 357 19.24 -39.44 7.46
C ASP A 357 18.74 -40.04 6.15
N THR A 358 17.62 -39.54 5.64
CA THR A 358 17.05 -39.98 4.36
C THR A 358 17.95 -39.59 3.17
N LEU A 359 18.57 -38.41 3.23
CA LEU A 359 19.43 -37.88 2.16
C LEU A 359 20.88 -38.35 2.26
N ALA A 360 21.30 -38.94 3.39
CA ALA A 360 22.68 -39.34 3.63
C ALA A 360 23.29 -40.21 2.52
N PRO A 361 22.60 -41.23 1.95
CA PRO A 361 23.15 -42.02 0.85
C PRO A 361 23.31 -41.22 -0.46
N VAL A 362 22.52 -40.16 -0.65
CA VAL A 362 22.57 -39.30 -1.85
C VAL A 362 23.70 -38.26 -1.72
N PHE A 363 24.02 -37.86 -0.49
CA PHE A 363 25.08 -36.88 -0.19
C PHE A 363 26.44 -37.51 0.13
N GLU A 364 26.60 -38.82 -0.10
CA GLU A 364 27.86 -39.52 0.18
C GLU A 364 29.03 -38.87 -0.59
N GLY A 365 30.07 -38.48 0.15
CA GLY A 365 31.26 -37.83 -0.40
C GLY A 365 31.12 -36.33 -0.68
N LEU A 366 29.96 -35.72 -0.40
CA LEU A 366 29.73 -34.28 -0.48
C LEU A 366 29.91 -33.61 0.89
N GLY A 367 30.48 -32.40 0.92
CA GLY A 367 30.59 -31.60 2.13
C GLY A 367 29.29 -30.85 2.44
N ARG A 368 29.12 -30.40 3.69
CA ARG A 368 27.98 -29.56 4.07
C ARG A 368 28.06 -28.19 3.39
N ASP A 369 26.92 -27.66 2.98
CA ASP A 369 26.78 -26.35 2.38
C ASP A 369 25.43 -25.70 2.73
N THR A 370 24.98 -24.71 1.97
CA THR A 370 23.68 -24.05 2.17
C THR A 370 22.49 -25.01 2.10
N THR A 371 22.65 -26.24 1.61
CA THR A 371 21.60 -27.26 1.53
C THR A 371 21.07 -27.61 2.92
N GLU A 372 21.95 -27.88 3.89
CA GLU A 372 21.53 -28.21 5.27
C GLU A 372 20.89 -27.02 6.00
N GLU A 373 21.36 -25.80 5.73
CA GLU A 373 20.77 -24.56 6.22
C GLU A 373 19.35 -24.38 5.68
N ASN A 374 19.18 -24.56 4.37
CA ASN A 374 17.89 -24.45 3.69
C ASN A 374 16.88 -25.51 4.18
N LEU A 375 17.32 -26.72 4.55
CA LEU A 375 16.43 -27.75 5.13
C LEU A 375 15.81 -27.29 6.46
N GLN A 376 16.57 -26.58 7.29
CA GLN A 376 16.05 -26.01 8.54
C GLN A 376 14.92 -25.01 8.24
N ALA A 377 15.16 -24.06 7.33
CA ALA A 377 14.17 -23.07 6.94
C ALA A 377 12.91 -23.71 6.34
N ARG A 378 13.04 -24.73 5.48
CA ARG A 378 11.89 -25.46 4.88
C ARG A 378 11.07 -26.24 5.90
N CYS A 379 11.71 -26.81 6.94
CA CYS A 379 10.98 -27.43 8.04
C CYS A 379 10.11 -26.41 8.78
N ARG A 380 10.65 -25.21 9.04
CA ARG A 380 9.91 -24.10 9.68
C ARG A 380 8.72 -23.66 8.84
N GLY A 381 8.93 -23.42 7.55
CA GLY A 381 7.86 -23.06 6.61
C GLY A 381 6.75 -24.13 6.58
N THR A 382 7.13 -25.41 6.53
CA THR A 382 6.17 -26.53 6.54
C THR A 382 5.31 -26.56 7.80
N LEU A 383 5.90 -26.32 8.98
CA LEU A 383 5.17 -26.26 10.25
C LEU A 383 4.16 -25.10 10.28
N LEU A 384 4.58 -23.89 9.90
CA LEU A 384 3.71 -22.72 9.88
C LEU A 384 2.53 -22.92 8.94
N MET A 385 2.78 -23.46 7.74
CA MET A 385 1.74 -23.77 6.76
C MET A 385 0.77 -24.85 7.29
N ALA A 386 1.27 -25.88 7.96
CA ALA A 386 0.42 -26.92 8.57
C ALA A 386 -0.50 -26.35 9.66
N ILE A 387 -0.01 -25.44 10.50
CA ILE A 387 -0.82 -24.77 11.52
C ILE A 387 -1.85 -23.85 10.85
N SER A 388 -1.43 -23.06 9.86
CA SER A 388 -2.31 -22.21 9.06
C SER A 388 -3.47 -23.01 8.45
N ASN A 389 -3.19 -24.15 7.82
CA ASN A 389 -4.24 -25.01 7.25
C ASN A 389 -5.23 -25.52 8.30
N LYS A 390 -4.77 -25.81 9.52
CA LYS A 390 -5.64 -26.33 10.58
C LYS A 390 -6.50 -25.23 11.22
N LYS A 391 -5.96 -24.02 11.38
CA LYS A 391 -6.59 -22.92 12.11
C LYS A 391 -7.32 -21.92 11.22
N GLY A 392 -7.02 -21.87 9.92
CA GLY A 392 -7.49 -20.84 9.00
C GLY A 392 -6.82 -19.47 9.25
N TYR A 393 -5.57 -19.48 9.72
CA TYR A 393 -4.75 -18.29 9.90
C TYR A 393 -3.92 -18.01 8.65
N LEU A 394 -3.62 -16.75 8.41
CA LEU A 394 -2.66 -16.34 7.38
C LEU A 394 -1.24 -16.44 7.95
N VAL A 395 -0.32 -17.07 7.21
CA VAL A 395 1.10 -17.02 7.58
C VAL A 395 1.69 -15.70 7.10
N LEU A 396 2.24 -14.90 8.02
CA LEU A 396 3.02 -13.71 7.69
C LEU A 396 4.50 -14.10 7.54
N THR A 397 5.10 -13.74 6.40
CA THR A 397 6.56 -13.82 6.21
C THR A 397 7.21 -12.54 6.75
N THR A 398 8.51 -12.64 7.03
CA THR A 398 9.27 -11.58 7.74
C THR A 398 10.47 -11.11 6.93
N GLY A 399 10.50 -11.35 5.61
CA GLY A 399 11.62 -10.98 4.77
C GLY A 399 11.60 -9.50 4.43
N ASN A 400 12.71 -8.79 4.63
CA ASN A 400 12.78 -7.37 4.28
C ASN A 400 13.23 -7.14 2.82
N LYS A 401 13.10 -5.89 2.33
CA LYS A 401 13.44 -5.53 0.94
C LYS A 401 14.89 -5.86 0.60
N SER A 402 15.81 -5.67 1.54
CA SER A 402 17.25 -5.89 1.36
C SER A 402 17.56 -7.36 1.14
N GLU A 403 17.00 -8.24 1.98
CA GLU A 403 17.11 -9.70 1.86
C GLU A 403 16.51 -10.21 0.56
N MET A 404 15.29 -9.78 0.22
CA MET A 404 14.61 -10.17 -1.03
C MET A 404 15.38 -9.67 -2.26
N ALA A 405 15.99 -8.48 -2.20
CA ALA A 405 16.76 -7.92 -3.29
C ALA A 405 17.94 -8.83 -3.65
N VAL A 406 18.81 -9.16 -2.69
CA VAL A 406 20.00 -9.97 -2.94
C VAL A 406 19.76 -11.49 -2.84
N GLY A 407 18.51 -11.88 -2.58
CA GLY A 407 18.06 -13.26 -2.46
C GLY A 407 18.63 -13.99 -1.25
N TYR A 408 18.88 -13.25 -0.16
CA TYR A 408 19.25 -13.78 1.15
C TYR A 408 18.00 -14.38 1.83
N ALA A 409 17.47 -15.42 1.20
CA ALA A 409 16.21 -16.06 1.54
C ALA A 409 16.14 -17.49 0.98
N THR A 410 15.38 -18.33 1.66
CA THR A 410 15.14 -19.72 1.30
C THR A 410 13.76 -19.90 0.66
N LEU A 411 13.72 -20.25 -0.62
CA LEU A 411 12.47 -20.68 -1.27
C LEU A 411 11.81 -21.82 -0.49
N TYR A 412 10.52 -21.63 -0.19
CA TYR A 412 9.68 -22.54 0.59
C TYR A 412 10.12 -22.73 2.06
N GLY A 413 11.03 -21.87 2.53
CA GLY A 413 11.44 -21.76 3.92
C GLY A 413 10.89 -20.50 4.55
N ASP A 414 11.75 -19.50 4.77
CA ASP A 414 11.38 -18.16 5.26
C ASP A 414 10.41 -17.41 4.32
N MET A 415 10.44 -17.70 3.02
CA MET A 415 9.50 -17.16 2.02
C MET A 415 8.13 -17.85 2.04
N ALA A 416 7.93 -18.89 2.86
CA ALA A 416 6.66 -19.62 2.92
C ALA A 416 5.61 -18.84 3.73
N GLY A 417 4.73 -18.13 3.03
CA GLY A 417 3.55 -17.53 3.63
C GLY A 417 2.62 -16.88 2.61
N GLY A 418 1.55 -16.26 3.11
CA GLY A 418 0.52 -15.65 2.27
C GLY A 418 0.64 -14.13 2.16
N PHE A 419 1.35 -13.48 3.07
CA PHE A 419 1.57 -12.04 3.04
C PHE A 419 2.89 -11.67 3.71
N ASP A 420 3.65 -10.76 3.09
CA ASP A 420 4.93 -10.27 3.60
C ASP A 420 4.79 -8.82 4.08
N VAL A 421 4.92 -8.62 5.38
CA VAL A 421 4.75 -7.28 5.98
C VAL A 421 5.90 -6.36 5.59
N LEU A 422 7.11 -6.89 5.44
CA LEU A 422 8.34 -6.11 5.28
C LEU A 422 8.91 -6.15 3.86
N LYS A 423 8.17 -6.75 2.92
CA LYS A 423 8.52 -6.92 1.49
C LYS A 423 9.25 -5.74 0.86
N ASP A 424 8.80 -4.52 1.14
CA ASP A 424 9.31 -3.28 0.56
C ASP A 424 9.95 -2.34 1.59
N VAL A 425 10.33 -2.84 2.76
CA VAL A 425 11.01 -2.09 3.82
C VAL A 425 12.51 -2.44 3.82
N PRO A 426 13.44 -1.51 3.53
CA PRO A 426 14.88 -1.77 3.67
C PRO A 426 15.29 -2.09 5.10
N LYS A 427 16.35 -2.89 5.31
CA LYS A 427 16.82 -3.30 6.63
C LYS A 427 17.11 -2.10 7.55
N THR A 428 17.75 -1.06 7.01
CA THR A 428 18.02 0.18 7.74
C THR A 428 16.74 0.85 8.27
N LEU A 429 15.64 0.75 7.52
CA LEU A 429 14.33 1.25 7.95
C LEU A 429 13.65 0.31 8.95
N VAL A 430 13.89 -1.02 8.88
CA VAL A 430 13.42 -1.96 9.91
C VAL A 430 13.93 -1.55 11.30
N PHE A 431 15.23 -1.23 11.45
CA PHE A 431 15.78 -0.73 12.71
C PHE A 431 15.06 0.53 13.21
N ARG A 432 14.93 1.55 12.34
CA ARG A 432 14.24 2.81 12.69
C ARG A 432 12.79 2.60 13.09
N LEU A 433 12.09 1.67 12.44
CA LEU A 433 10.70 1.34 12.75
C LEU A 433 10.56 0.61 14.09
N CYS A 434 11.51 -0.25 14.46
CA CYS A 434 11.55 -0.85 15.79
C CYS A 434 11.72 0.20 16.88
N ASP A 435 12.66 1.14 16.71
CA ASP A 435 12.87 2.25 17.64
C ASP A 435 11.62 3.14 17.74
N TYR A 436 11.05 3.52 16.60
CA TYR A 436 9.79 4.27 16.54
C TYR A 436 8.67 3.55 17.29
N ARG A 437 8.49 2.25 17.04
CA ARG A 437 7.42 1.47 17.67
C ARG A 437 7.63 1.33 19.18
N ASN A 438 8.86 1.18 19.64
CA ASN A 438 9.19 1.19 21.06
C ASN A 438 8.97 2.57 21.70
N GLY A 439 9.12 3.65 20.94
CA GLY A 439 8.76 5.02 21.36
C GLY A 439 7.26 5.18 21.69
N LEU A 440 6.38 4.37 21.08
CA LEU A 440 4.96 4.32 21.41
C LEU A 440 4.64 3.41 22.62
N GLY A 441 5.59 2.54 22.98
CA GLY A 441 5.49 1.57 24.07
C GLY A 441 6.48 0.44 23.83
N ALA A 442 7.42 0.25 24.76
CA ALA A 442 8.52 -0.70 24.62
C ALA A 442 8.01 -2.16 24.66
N VAL A 443 8.01 -2.80 23.49
CA VAL A 443 7.53 -4.17 23.30
C VAL A 443 8.58 -5.05 22.63
N ILE A 444 9.40 -4.47 21.74
CA ILE A 444 10.53 -5.15 21.11
C ILE A 444 11.72 -5.06 22.07
N PRO A 445 12.33 -6.18 22.53
CA PRO A 445 13.45 -6.12 23.45
C PRO A 445 14.64 -5.35 22.84
N GLN A 446 15.25 -4.43 23.60
CA GLN A 446 16.35 -3.60 23.09
C GLN A 446 17.53 -4.42 22.55
N ARG A 447 17.80 -5.60 23.15
CA ARG A 447 18.82 -6.54 22.68
C ARG A 447 18.59 -7.02 21.24
N VAL A 448 17.35 -7.10 20.79
CA VAL A 448 16.98 -7.46 19.41
C VAL A 448 17.39 -6.36 18.42
N ILE A 449 17.33 -5.09 18.86
CA ILE A 449 17.68 -3.92 18.05
C ILE A 449 19.20 -3.71 18.04
N ASP A 450 19.87 -3.89 19.17
CA ASP A 450 21.30 -3.58 19.31
C ASP A 450 22.22 -4.66 18.71
N ARG A 451 21.73 -5.89 18.53
CA ARG A 451 22.54 -7.01 18.07
C ARG A 451 22.69 -7.03 16.54
N PRO A 452 23.83 -7.54 16.01
CA PRO A 452 23.97 -7.77 14.58
C PRO A 452 22.90 -8.73 14.03
N PRO A 453 22.33 -8.45 12.84
CA PRO A 453 21.43 -9.37 12.15
C PRO A 453 22.05 -10.76 11.87
N SER A 454 21.23 -11.80 12.02
CA SER A 454 21.60 -13.20 11.78
C SER A 454 20.37 -14.08 11.55
N ALA A 455 20.51 -15.05 10.64
CA ALA A 455 19.52 -16.12 10.42
C ALA A 455 19.68 -17.35 11.34
N GLU A 456 20.79 -17.45 12.09
CA GLU A 456 21.13 -18.58 12.99
C GLU A 456 20.96 -19.98 12.36
N LEU A 457 21.36 -20.13 11.09
CA LEU A 457 21.33 -21.41 10.36
C LEU A 457 22.64 -22.21 10.51
N ALA A 458 23.72 -21.53 10.89
CA ALA A 458 25.04 -22.08 11.18
C ALA A 458 25.65 -21.46 12.45
N PRO A 459 26.65 -22.10 13.10
CA PRO A 459 27.32 -21.55 14.28
C PRO A 459 27.93 -20.17 14.04
N ASP A 460 27.68 -19.22 14.96
CA ASP A 460 28.24 -17.86 14.96
C ASP A 460 27.97 -17.01 13.70
N GLN A 461 26.97 -17.39 12.90
CA GLN A 461 26.62 -16.75 11.62
C GLN A 461 26.19 -15.29 11.79
N LYS A 462 26.64 -14.41 10.89
CA LYS A 462 26.14 -13.04 10.69
C LYS A 462 25.83 -12.77 9.23
N ASP A 463 24.88 -11.90 8.96
CA ASP A 463 24.50 -11.57 7.57
C ASP A 463 25.68 -10.94 6.81
N GLU A 464 26.47 -10.09 7.50
CA GLU A 464 27.68 -9.43 6.99
C GLU A 464 28.82 -10.39 6.60
N ASP A 465 28.76 -11.66 7.00
CA ASP A 465 29.71 -12.68 6.52
C ASP A 465 29.57 -12.90 4.99
N SER A 466 28.41 -12.54 4.43
CA SER A 466 28.03 -12.81 3.05
C SER A 466 27.51 -11.59 2.27
N LEU A 467 27.29 -10.46 2.94
CA LEU A 467 26.76 -9.21 2.38
C LEU A 467 27.60 -8.01 2.85
N PRO A 468 27.65 -6.90 2.09
CA PRO A 468 28.17 -5.66 2.64
C PRO A 468 27.26 -5.15 3.79
N PRO A 469 27.77 -4.27 4.67
CA PRO A 469 26.96 -3.68 5.75
C PRO A 469 25.67 -3.05 5.21
N TYR A 470 24.56 -3.25 5.91
CA TYR A 470 23.23 -2.82 5.46
C TYR A 470 23.12 -1.34 5.07
N PRO A 471 23.74 -0.37 5.76
CA PRO A 471 23.73 1.02 5.32
C PRO A 471 24.28 1.22 3.90
N VAL A 472 25.35 0.49 3.54
CA VAL A 472 25.95 0.54 2.20
C VAL A 472 25.09 -0.24 1.20
N LEU A 473 24.60 -1.42 1.61
CA LEU A 473 23.75 -2.26 0.77
C LEU A 473 22.47 -1.53 0.36
N ASP A 474 21.74 -0.97 1.32
CA ASP A 474 20.43 -0.34 1.11
C ASP A 474 20.55 0.91 0.22
N GLU A 475 21.64 1.66 0.33
CA GLU A 475 21.88 2.82 -0.52
C GLU A 475 22.15 2.40 -1.97
N ILE A 476 22.99 1.38 -2.20
CA ILE A 476 23.21 0.80 -3.54
C ILE A 476 21.89 0.27 -4.10
N LEU A 477 21.08 -0.42 -3.30
CA LEU A 477 19.78 -0.93 -3.71
C LEU A 477 18.80 0.19 -4.07
N THR A 478 18.80 1.30 -3.33
CA THR A 478 17.98 2.47 -3.62
C THR A 478 18.34 3.06 -4.99
N LEU A 479 19.63 3.31 -5.22
CA LEU A 479 20.12 3.85 -6.50
C LEU A 479 19.81 2.91 -7.68
N TYR A 480 20.00 1.60 -7.50
CA TYR A 480 19.82 0.62 -8.56
C TYR A 480 18.36 0.25 -8.84
N VAL A 481 17.55 0.06 -7.80
CA VAL A 481 16.17 -0.43 -7.92
C VAL A 481 15.18 0.72 -8.05
N GLU A 482 15.34 1.77 -7.24
CA GLU A 482 14.37 2.87 -7.19
C GLU A 482 14.63 3.93 -8.24
N TYR A 483 15.90 4.31 -8.41
CA TYR A 483 16.33 5.32 -9.39
C TYR A 483 16.86 4.76 -10.72
N ASP A 484 16.95 3.44 -10.87
CA ASP A 484 17.34 2.75 -12.12
C ASP A 484 18.73 3.16 -12.65
N LEU A 485 19.65 3.52 -11.75
CA LEU A 485 20.99 3.93 -12.14
C LEU A 485 21.82 2.73 -12.64
N SER A 486 22.69 2.98 -13.62
CA SER A 486 23.64 1.97 -14.08
C SER A 486 24.74 1.71 -13.05
N ALA A 487 25.45 0.59 -13.18
CA ALA A 487 26.58 0.28 -12.30
C ALA A 487 27.64 1.40 -12.31
N ASN A 488 27.95 1.95 -13.49
CA ASN A 488 28.92 3.04 -13.63
C ASN A 488 28.44 4.33 -12.95
N ALA A 489 27.14 4.64 -13.02
CA ALA A 489 26.58 5.79 -12.33
C ALA A 489 26.68 5.64 -10.80
N ILE A 490 26.38 4.45 -10.27
CA ILE A 490 26.52 4.18 -8.82
C ILE A 490 27.98 4.27 -8.38
N ILE A 491 28.93 3.75 -9.17
CA ILE A 491 30.37 3.88 -8.87
C ILE A 491 30.81 5.35 -8.88
N ALA A 492 30.26 6.16 -9.80
CA ALA A 492 30.55 7.59 -9.86
C ALA A 492 30.04 8.38 -8.64
N GLU A 493 29.01 7.88 -7.95
CA GLU A 493 28.56 8.42 -6.64
C GLU A 493 29.54 8.11 -5.50
N GLY A 494 30.58 7.30 -5.73
CA GLY A 494 31.67 7.04 -4.79
C GLY A 494 31.66 5.66 -4.12
N PHE A 495 30.79 4.74 -4.56
CA PHE A 495 30.76 3.37 -4.05
C PHE A 495 31.88 2.51 -4.64
N ASP A 496 32.39 1.58 -3.84
CA ASP A 496 33.40 0.61 -4.24
C ASP A 496 32.92 -0.26 -5.41
N GLU A 497 33.72 -0.35 -6.47
CA GLU A 497 33.36 -1.03 -7.72
C GLU A 497 33.02 -2.51 -7.53
N ASP A 498 33.86 -3.24 -6.79
CA ASP A 498 33.66 -4.67 -6.57
C ASP A 498 32.37 -4.93 -5.78
N THR A 499 32.09 -4.09 -4.79
CA THR A 499 30.87 -4.13 -3.99
C THR A 499 29.63 -3.87 -4.86
N VAL A 500 29.62 -2.80 -5.67
CA VAL A 500 28.51 -2.47 -6.57
C VAL A 500 28.25 -3.64 -7.53
N ARG A 501 29.29 -4.11 -8.23
CA ARG A 501 29.13 -5.20 -9.21
C ARG A 501 28.62 -6.48 -8.55
N ARG A 502 29.07 -6.80 -7.34
CA ARG A 502 28.58 -7.96 -6.57
C ARG A 502 27.11 -7.82 -6.19
N VAL A 503 26.70 -6.68 -5.62
CA VAL A 503 25.31 -6.44 -5.18
C VAL A 503 24.35 -6.51 -6.35
N LEU A 504 24.63 -5.79 -7.43
CA LEU A 504 23.80 -5.77 -8.62
C LEU A 504 23.66 -7.16 -9.24
N ARG A 505 24.74 -7.95 -9.23
CA ARG A 505 24.71 -9.34 -9.71
C ARG A 505 23.80 -10.22 -8.85
N LEU A 506 23.84 -10.06 -7.54
CA LEU A 506 22.93 -10.77 -6.64
C LEU A 506 21.48 -10.36 -6.88
N VAL A 507 21.21 -9.07 -7.13
CA VAL A 507 19.87 -8.60 -7.48
C VAL A 507 19.36 -9.32 -8.73
N ASP A 508 20.13 -9.31 -9.82
CA ASP A 508 19.69 -9.91 -11.08
C ASP A 508 19.52 -11.43 -11.00
N LEU A 509 20.47 -12.14 -10.35
CA LEU A 509 20.42 -13.60 -10.22
C LEU A 509 19.23 -14.11 -9.40
N ASN A 510 18.70 -13.29 -8.49
CA ASN A 510 17.63 -13.70 -7.57
C ASN A 510 16.22 -13.30 -8.02
N GLU A 511 16.04 -12.88 -9.27
CA GLU A 511 14.72 -12.59 -9.84
C GLU A 511 13.76 -13.79 -9.73
N TYR A 512 14.25 -15.01 -9.96
CA TYR A 512 13.42 -16.22 -9.85
C TYR A 512 12.88 -16.48 -8.44
N LYS A 513 13.60 -16.06 -7.39
CA LYS A 513 13.13 -16.15 -6.01
C LYS A 513 12.03 -15.13 -5.78
N ARG A 514 12.28 -13.86 -6.13
CA ARG A 514 11.33 -12.75 -5.93
C ARG A 514 9.99 -12.96 -6.65
N ARG A 515 9.98 -13.62 -7.81
CA ARG A 515 8.74 -13.99 -8.51
C ARG A 515 7.82 -14.95 -7.73
N GLN A 516 8.35 -15.60 -6.70
CA GLN A 516 7.63 -16.52 -5.82
C GLN A 516 7.45 -15.97 -4.40
N ALA A 517 7.93 -14.75 -4.13
CA ALA A 517 7.71 -14.09 -2.85
C ALA A 517 6.21 -13.80 -2.66
N ALA A 518 5.76 -13.82 -1.41
CA ALA A 518 4.41 -13.42 -1.07
C ALA A 518 4.15 -11.95 -1.46
N VAL A 519 2.88 -11.63 -1.74
CA VAL A 519 2.46 -10.23 -1.85
C VAL A 519 2.67 -9.53 -0.50
N GLY A 520 2.89 -8.23 -0.51
CA GLY A 520 3.27 -7.51 0.70
C GLY A 520 3.16 -6.01 0.53
N VAL A 521 3.23 -5.28 1.63
CA VAL A 521 2.99 -3.83 1.63
C VAL A 521 4.08 -3.10 0.85
N ARG A 522 3.68 -2.31 -0.14
CA ARG A 522 4.53 -1.38 -0.88
C ARG A 522 4.58 -0.03 -0.19
N VAL A 523 5.79 0.47 0.10
CA VAL A 523 6.01 1.76 0.79
C VAL A 523 6.96 2.69 0.04
N THR A 524 7.75 2.16 -0.90
CA THR A 524 8.73 2.93 -1.68
C THR A 524 8.16 3.39 -3.02
N GLN A 525 8.91 4.23 -3.74
CA GLN A 525 8.48 4.71 -5.05
C GLN A 525 8.48 3.62 -6.12
N ARG A 526 9.37 2.62 -5.98
CA ARG A 526 9.50 1.48 -6.89
C ARG A 526 9.88 0.22 -6.11
N SER A 527 8.92 -0.68 -6.00
CA SER A 527 9.07 -1.98 -5.34
C SER A 527 9.42 -3.10 -6.32
N PHE A 528 9.75 -4.29 -5.80
CA PHE A 528 9.83 -5.50 -6.61
C PHE A 528 8.42 -6.03 -6.93
N GLY A 529 8.20 -6.42 -8.20
CA GLY A 529 6.91 -6.90 -8.68
C GLY A 529 6.37 -6.03 -9.80
N ARG A 530 5.18 -5.44 -9.62
CA ARG A 530 4.48 -4.70 -10.68
C ARG A 530 5.23 -3.45 -11.15
N ASP A 531 5.88 -2.78 -10.20
CA ASP A 531 6.73 -1.60 -10.39
C ASP A 531 8.01 -1.87 -11.21
N ARG A 532 8.58 -3.06 -11.05
CA ARG A 532 9.84 -3.47 -11.71
C ARG A 532 9.68 -4.86 -12.32
N ARG A 533 9.33 -4.87 -13.61
CA ARG A 533 9.10 -6.09 -14.40
C ARG A 533 10.39 -6.53 -15.07
N TYR A 534 11.15 -7.43 -14.43
CA TYR A 534 12.44 -7.93 -14.95
C TYR A 534 12.35 -9.38 -15.45
N PRO A 535 13.06 -9.76 -16.52
CA PRO A 535 13.09 -11.15 -16.98
C PRO A 535 13.89 -12.04 -16.02
N ILE A 536 13.39 -13.26 -15.75
CA ILE A 536 14.19 -14.29 -15.05
C ILE A 536 15.32 -14.78 -15.95
N THR A 537 14.98 -15.21 -17.17
CA THR A 537 15.96 -15.68 -18.16
C THR A 537 16.56 -14.46 -18.85
N SER A 538 17.73 -14.01 -18.37
CA SER A 538 18.40 -12.82 -18.87
C SER A 538 19.89 -13.07 -19.10
N GLY A 539 20.41 -12.56 -20.22
CA GLY A 539 21.84 -12.48 -20.50
C GLY A 539 22.41 -11.06 -20.34
N TRP A 540 21.62 -10.15 -19.75
CA TRP A 540 22.04 -8.77 -19.50
C TRP A 540 23.30 -8.76 -18.65
N ARG A 541 24.37 -8.11 -19.13
CA ARG A 541 25.63 -8.01 -18.40
C ARG A 541 25.68 -6.67 -17.67
N LEU A 542 26.12 -6.69 -16.41
CA LEU A 542 26.33 -5.48 -15.63
C LEU A 542 27.46 -4.65 -16.24
N GLY A 543 27.16 -3.41 -16.60
CA GLY A 543 28.06 -2.52 -17.35
C GLY A 543 27.30 -1.33 -17.90
N ASP A 544 27.81 -0.79 -19.03
CA ASP A 544 27.27 0.38 -19.74
C ASP A 544 25.75 0.34 -19.97
#